data_AF-A0A6A6JG36-F1
#
_entry.id   AF-A0A6A6JG36-F1
#
_cell.length_a   1.000
_cell.length_b   1.000
_cell.length_c   1.000
_cell.angle_alpha   90.00
_cell.angle_beta   90.00
_cell.angle_gamma   90.00
#
_symmetry.space_group_name_H-M   'P 1'
#
loop_
_entity.id
_entity.type
_entity.pdbx_description
1 polymer ?
#
loop_
_entity_poly.entity_id
_entity_poly.type
_entity_poly.pdbx_seq_one_letter_code
_entity_poly.pdbx_strand_id
1 'polypeptide(L)' 'MGPPRPRLEGPHPIKVPPVRPLYRFMATGLGASMWFFLMYRAKQDMPVLLGWRHPWDH' A
#
# COMPACT_ATOMS: atom_id res chain seq x y z
N MET A 1 17.39 -31.01 4.09
CA MET A 1 17.81 -29.96 3.11
C MET A 1 16.97 -30.17 1.87
N GLY A 2 16.06 -29.25 1.55
CA GLY A 2 15.25 -29.35 0.32
C GLY A 2 16.11 -29.11 -0.93
N PRO A 3 15.70 -29.59 -2.11
CA PRO A 3 16.43 -29.38 -3.35
C PRO A 3 16.55 -27.87 -3.64
N PRO A 4 17.67 -27.41 -4.24
CA PRO A 4 17.81 -26.03 -4.66
C PRO A 4 16.68 -25.67 -5.63
N ARG A 5 15.99 -24.54 -5.40
CA ARG A 5 14.93 -24.07 -6.29
C ARG A 5 15.51 -23.84 -7.69
N PRO A 6 14.86 -24.29 -8.77
CA PRO A 6 15.29 -24.00 -10.12
C PRO A 6 15.40 -22.48 -10.30
N ARG A 7 16.57 -22.02 -10.72
CA ARG A 7 16.75 -20.62 -11.10
C ARG A 7 16.05 -20.44 -12.44
N LEU A 8 15.04 -19.58 -12.48
CA LEU A 8 14.30 -19.23 -13.71
C LEU A 8 15.23 -18.37 -14.59
N GLU A 9 16.25 -19.00 -15.17
CA GLU A 9 17.16 -18.43 -16.17
C GLU A 9 16.71 -18.93 -17.55
N GLY A 10 15.54 -18.49 -18.00
CA GLY A 10 15.10 -18.63 -19.38
C GLY A 10 15.20 -17.29 -20.10
N PRO A 11 15.40 -17.25 -21.43
CA PRO A 11 15.24 -16.03 -22.22
C PRO A 11 13.76 -15.63 -22.24
N HIS A 12 13.29 -15.02 -21.15
CA HIS A 12 11.95 -14.48 -21.06
C HIS A 12 11.86 -13.28 -22.04
N PRO A 13 10.86 -13.23 -22.92
CA PRO A 13 10.72 -12.16 -23.91
C PRO A 13 10.45 -10.79 -23.27
N ILE A 14 10.17 -10.76 -21.97
CA ILE A 14 9.81 -9.57 -21.20
C ILE A 14 11.08 -9.00 -20.57
N LYS A 15 11.62 -7.95 -21.18
CA LYS A 15 12.69 -7.13 -20.60
C LYS A 15 12.06 -5.99 -19.80
N VAL A 16 12.10 -6.07 -18.48
CA VAL A 16 11.62 -4.97 -17.63
C VAL A 16 12.61 -3.80 -17.74
N PRO A 17 12.16 -2.61 -18.18
CA PRO A 17 13.06 -1.46 -18.28
C PRO A 17 13.52 -1.02 -16.88
N PRO A 18 14.80 -0.64 -16.70
CA PRO A 18 15.29 -0.16 -15.41
C PRO A 18 14.59 1.16 -15.06
N VAL A 19 13.71 1.11 -14.07
CA VAL A 19 13.00 2.30 -13.56
C VAL A 19 13.95 3.08 -12.64
N ARG A 20 14.05 4.40 -12.81
CA ARG A 20 14.90 5.24 -11.95
C ARG A 20 14.47 5.11 -10.49
N PRO A 21 15.40 4.99 -9.51
CA PRO A 21 15.07 4.82 -8.10
C PRO A 21 14.11 5.88 -7.57
N LEU A 22 14.25 7.13 -8.03
CA LEU A 22 13.38 8.24 -7.64
C LEU A 22 11.89 7.95 -7.90
N TYR A 23 11.54 7.39 -9.05
CA TYR A 23 10.14 7.08 -9.37
C TYR A 23 9.58 5.98 -8.47
N ARG A 24 10.42 5.04 -8.03
CA ARG A 24 10.03 3.99 -7.08
C ARG A 24 9.74 4.58 -5.70
N PHE A 25 10.57 5.50 -5.23
CA PHE A 25 10.36 6.18 -3.95
C PHE A 25 9.14 7.09 -3.97
N MET A 26 8.94 7.86 -5.03
CA MET A 26 7.75 8.71 -5.17
C MET A 26 6.48 7.88 -5.28
N ALA A 27 6.47 6.78 -6.03
CA ALA A 27 5.32 5.88 -6.11
C ALA A 27 4.95 5.29 -4.73
N THR A 28 5.93 4.82 -3.97
CA THR A 28 5.69 4.32 -2.61
C THR A 28 5.27 5.44 -1.66
N GLY A 29 5.88 6.62 -1.74
CA GLY A 29 5.54 7.77 -0.90
C GLY A 29 4.10 8.25 -1.11
N LEU A 30 3.65 8.30 -2.38
CA LEU A 30 2.28 8.66 -2.74
C LEU A 30 1.28 7.57 -2.33
N GLY A 31 1.62 6.29 -2.50
CA GLY A 31 0.79 5.19 -2.02
C GLY A 31 0.68 5.16 -0.49
N ALA A 32 1.81 5.38 0.20
CA ALA A 32 1.87 5.45 1.65
C ALA A 32 1.08 6.66 2.18
N SER A 33 1.16 7.83 1.52
CA SER A 33 0.39 9.01 1.93
C SER A 33 -1.12 8.82 1.72
N MET A 34 -1.53 8.15 0.64
CA MET A 34 -2.93 7.77 0.42
C MET A 34 -3.44 6.87 1.57
N TRP A 35 -2.73 5.79 1.89
CA TRP A 35 -3.11 4.90 3.00
C TRP A 35 -3.05 5.59 4.36
N PHE A 36 -2.04 6.43 4.58
CA PHE A 36 -1.94 7.25 5.79
C PHE A 36 -3.16 8.16 5.93
N PHE A 37 -3.61 8.80 4.85
CA PHE A 37 -4.80 9.64 4.84
C PHE A 37 -6.05 8.86 5.20
N LEU A 38 -6.23 7.66 4.64
CA LEU A 38 -7.36 6.79 4.96
C LEU A 38 -7.34 6.38 6.44
N MET A 39 -6.20 5.97 6.98
CA MET A 39 -6.07 5.60 8.40
C MET A 39 -6.26 6.80 9.34
N TYR A 40 -5.79 7.98 8.93
CA TYR A 40 -5.98 9.23 9.66
C TYR A 40 -7.46 9.61 9.72
N ARG A 41 -8.16 9.59 8.58
CA ARG A 41 -9.61 9.82 8.52
C ARG A 41 -10.38 8.77 9.29
N ALA A 42 -10.02 7.49 9.15
CA ALA A 42 -10.62 6.41 9.93
C ALA A 42 -10.48 6.70 11.43
N LYS A 43 -9.32 7.12 11.94
CA LYS A 43 -9.16 7.50 13.36
C LYS A 43 -10.04 8.68 13.78
N GLN A 44 -10.21 9.68 12.92
CA GLN A 44 -11.01 10.88 13.24
C GLN A 44 -12.52 10.65 13.13
N ASP A 45 -12.95 9.90 12.12
CA ASP A 45 -14.35 9.61 11.82
C ASP A 45 -14.83 8.30 12.48
N MET A 46 -13.93 7.54 13.12
CA MET A 46 -14.24 6.33 13.91
C MET A 46 -15.39 6.54 14.92
N PRO A 47 -15.46 7.64 15.70
CA PRO A 47 -16.54 7.82 16.67
C PRO A 47 -17.94 7.93 16.03
N VAL A 48 -18.01 8.42 14.79
CA VAL A 48 -19.25 8.55 14.00
C VAL A 48 -19.59 7.25 13.28
N LEU A 49 -18.57 6.56 12.75
CA LEU A 49 -18.74 5.29 12.03
C LEU A 49 -18.99 4.08 12.95
N LEU A 50 -18.46 4.10 14.19
CA LEU A 50 -18.72 3.07 15.22
C LEU A 50 -20.03 3.31 16.01
N GLY A 51 -20.82 4.33 15.68
CA GLY A 51 -22.14 4.56 16.27
C GLY A 51 -22.14 4.99 17.74
N TRP A 52 -21.01 5.49 18.26
CA TRP A 52 -20.87 5.91 19.66
C TRP A 52 -21.27 7.37 19.93
N ARG A 53 -21.60 8.15 18.90
CA ARG A 53 -22.23 9.46 19.03
C ARG A 53 -23.36 9.59 18.02
N HIS A 54 -24.58 9.52 18.50
CA HIS A 54 -25.74 9.89 17.69
C HIS A 54 -25.83 11.43 17.65
N PRO A 55 -26.04 12.07 16.49
CA PRO A 55 -26.22 13.53 16.40
C PRO A 55 -27.47 14.08 17.12
N TRP A 56 -28.17 13.27 17.91
CA TRP A 56 -29.35 13.65 18.70
C TRP A 56 -29.26 13.29 20.20
N ASP A 57 -28.06 12.96 20.71
CA ASP A 57 -27.83 12.98 22.16
C ASP A 57 -27.66 14.45 22.61
N HIS A 58 -28.80 15.08 22.92
CA HIS A 58 -28.91 16.37 23.62
C HIS A 58 -29.37 16.15 25.05
#